data_AF-A0A1J0GKG9-F1
#
_entry.id   AF-A0A1J0GKG9-F1
#
_cell.length_a   1.000
_cell.length_b   1.000
_cell.length_c   1.000
_cell.angle_alpha   90.00
_cell.angle_beta   90.00
_cell.angle_gamma   90.00
#
_symmetry.space_group_name_H-M   'P 1'
#
loop_
_entity.id
_entity.type
_entity.pdbx_description
1 polymer ?
#
loop_
_entity_poly.entity_id
_entity_poly.type
_entity_poly.pdbx_seq_one_letter_code
_entity_poly.pdbx_strand_id
1 'polypeptide(L)'
;MLKKLITFQKLLINSMPPININSKNTSEKMRYGLGAFAMFLMNMLIFTGNTSSSNDVTPILFPVISIWMINRMLYSDQRLFETVPVSRKYTVLNVFLLSIILIFILYIAVSIVGSAFVGILFGFLYLVYPQGFSQSPPEPAVHQIINTTKGNMLMLYILVIVIFAGVAITFIKNKKLRLTSFAGFAIIGYGLLFFLKLTMPISPITGKVEFLESFSIMPHAGTILLFVAIATIIISITSVLIGYKLYVGKSNSSKCY
;
A
#
# COMPACT_ATOMS: atom_id res chain seq x y z
N MET A 1 -18.02 -20.24 -12.55
CA MET A 1 -17.26 -19.98 -11.29
C MET A 1 -16.92 -18.50 -11.10
N LEU A 2 -16.51 -17.78 -12.15
CA LEU A 2 -16.17 -16.35 -12.09
C LEU A 2 -17.30 -15.47 -11.50
N LYS A 3 -18.57 -15.71 -11.90
CA LYS A 3 -19.72 -14.99 -11.33
C LYS A 3 -19.82 -15.11 -9.80
N LYS A 4 -19.54 -16.29 -9.24
CA LYS A 4 -19.55 -16.50 -7.77
C LYS A 4 -18.43 -15.70 -7.08
N LEU A 5 -17.24 -15.67 -7.70
CA LEU A 5 -16.11 -14.87 -7.21
C LEU A 5 -16.43 -13.38 -7.23
N ILE A 6 -16.97 -12.86 -8.33
CA ILE A 6 -17.37 -11.45 -8.45
C ILE A 6 -18.44 -11.09 -7.42
N THR A 7 -19.47 -11.93 -7.24
CA THR A 7 -20.50 -11.68 -6.23
C THR A 7 -19.92 -11.66 -4.82
N PHE A 8 -18.98 -12.56 -4.51
CA PHE A 8 -18.34 -12.57 -3.20
C PHE A 8 -17.43 -11.35 -2.99
N GLN A 9 -16.72 -10.89 -4.02
CA GLN A 9 -15.93 -9.65 -3.97
C GLN A 9 -16.81 -8.43 -3.73
N LYS A 10 -17.96 -8.31 -4.42
CA LYS A 10 -18.95 -7.24 -4.18
C LYS A 10 -19.44 -7.27 -2.73
N LEU A 11 -19.70 -8.45 -2.21
CA LEU A 11 -20.21 -8.63 -0.85
C LEU A 11 -19.15 -8.30 0.21
N LEU A 12 -17.87 -8.62 -0.03
CA LEU A 12 -16.75 -8.16 0.79
C LEU A 12 -16.63 -6.64 0.79
N ILE A 13 -16.70 -6.00 -0.37
CA ILE A 13 -16.67 -4.53 -0.48
C ILE A 13 -17.84 -3.91 0.30
N ASN A 14 -19.05 -4.48 0.18
CA ASN A 14 -20.22 -4.01 0.92
C ASN A 14 -20.15 -4.27 2.43
N SER A 15 -19.24 -5.15 2.89
CA SER A 15 -18.98 -5.39 4.32
C SER A 15 -18.07 -4.34 4.96
N MET A 16 -17.64 -3.32 4.19
CA MET A 16 -16.81 -2.24 4.71
C MET A 16 -17.63 -1.34 5.63
N PRO A 17 -17.28 -1.26 6.93
CA PRO A 17 -18.03 -0.41 7.85
C PRO A 17 -17.86 1.05 7.46
N PRO A 18 -18.95 1.86 7.50
CA PRO A 18 -18.84 3.30 7.35
C PRO A 18 -17.84 3.85 8.38
N ILE A 19 -17.17 4.96 8.04
CA ILE A 19 -16.30 5.64 8.99
C ILE A 19 -17.21 6.20 10.08
N ASN A 20 -17.21 5.58 11.26
CA ASN A 20 -17.97 6.07 12.40
C ASN A 20 -17.23 7.28 13.01
N ILE A 21 -17.60 8.47 12.55
CA ILE A 21 -17.03 9.76 12.96
C ILE A 21 -17.27 10.00 14.46
N ASN A 22 -18.34 9.41 15.03
CA ASN A 22 -18.79 9.58 16.42
C ASN A 22 -18.13 8.62 17.44
N SER A 23 -17.02 7.97 17.09
CA SER A 23 -16.25 7.19 18.07
C SER A 23 -15.83 8.08 19.25
N LYS A 24 -16.24 7.71 20.48
CA LYS A 24 -15.95 8.43 21.73
C LYS A 24 -14.48 8.33 22.18
N ASN A 25 -13.65 7.53 21.50
CA ASN A 25 -12.32 7.17 21.99
C ASN A 25 -11.22 8.02 21.35
N THR A 26 -11.07 9.27 21.81
CA THR A 26 -10.12 10.27 21.30
C THR A 26 -8.67 9.77 21.29
N SER A 27 -8.26 8.99 22.30
CA SER A 27 -6.92 8.41 22.41
C SER A 27 -6.59 7.43 21.28
N GLU A 28 -7.55 6.61 20.85
CA GLU A 28 -7.35 5.70 19.72
C GLU A 28 -7.23 6.48 18.40
N LYS A 29 -8.07 7.51 18.19
CA LYS A 29 -7.98 8.38 17.00
C LYS A 29 -6.62 9.07 16.91
N MET A 30 -6.10 9.58 18.03
CA MET A 30 -4.80 10.24 18.08
C MET A 30 -3.66 9.27 17.73
N ARG A 31 -3.69 8.01 18.22
CA ARG A 31 -2.70 6.98 17.87
C ARG A 31 -2.73 6.61 16.39
N TYR A 32 -3.93 6.48 15.80
CA TYR A 32 -4.06 6.23 14.36
C TYR A 32 -3.56 7.42 13.53
N GLY A 33 -3.90 8.65 13.93
CA GLY A 33 -3.43 9.87 13.27
C GLY A 33 -1.91 10.01 13.32
N LEU A 34 -1.31 9.77 14.49
CA LEU A 34 0.14 9.85 14.68
C LEU A 34 0.88 8.73 13.92
N GLY A 35 0.30 7.53 13.87
CA GLY A 35 0.81 6.43 13.04
C GLY A 35 0.75 6.74 11.54
N ALA A 36 -0.37 7.30 11.06
CA ALA A 36 -0.50 7.72 9.67
C ALA A 36 0.48 8.85 9.32
N PHE A 37 0.64 9.84 10.21
CA PHE A 37 1.60 10.92 10.06
C PHE A 37 3.05 10.42 10.02
N ALA A 38 3.42 9.50 10.92
CA ALA A 38 4.76 8.90 10.93
C ALA A 38 5.05 8.10 9.66
N MET A 39 4.08 7.32 9.16
CA MET A 39 4.21 6.62 7.88
C MET A 39 4.34 7.59 6.71
N PHE A 40 3.55 8.66 6.68
CA PHE A 40 3.66 9.70 5.66
C PHE A 40 5.05 10.34 5.66
N LEU A 41 5.54 10.74 6.83
CA LEU A 41 6.86 11.35 6.98
C LEU A 41 7.99 10.39 6.57
N MET A 42 7.92 9.12 6.95
CA MET A 42 8.90 8.11 6.51
C MET A 42 8.88 7.88 5.00
N ASN A 43 7.70 7.84 4.38
CA ASN A 43 7.61 7.75 2.92
C ASN A 43 8.24 8.99 2.24
N MET A 44 7.97 10.19 2.76
CA MET A 44 8.59 11.40 2.25
C MET A 44 10.12 11.36 2.41
N LEU A 45 10.62 10.98 3.58
CA LEU A 45 12.07 10.89 3.83
C LEU A 45 12.78 9.89 2.91
N ILE A 46 12.14 8.76 2.57
CA ILE A 46 12.77 7.72 1.76
C ILE A 46 12.59 8.00 0.27
N PHE A 47 11.42 8.44 -0.19
CA PHE A 47 11.09 8.49 -1.61
C PHE A 47 11.03 9.89 -2.23
N THR A 48 11.06 10.97 -1.44
CA THR A 48 11.09 12.34 -2.02
C THR A 48 12.48 12.68 -2.58
N GLY A 49 12.50 13.19 -3.81
CA GLY A 49 13.66 13.67 -4.58
C GLY A 49 13.29 14.88 -5.45
N ASN A 50 14.27 15.51 -6.10
CA ASN A 50 14.05 16.64 -7.01
C ASN A 50 13.29 16.21 -8.29
N THR A 51 13.42 14.95 -8.71
CA THR A 51 12.65 14.33 -9.81
C THR A 51 11.36 13.69 -9.32
N SER A 52 10.87 13.99 -8.11
CA SER A 52 9.66 13.39 -7.57
C SER A 52 8.47 13.68 -8.47
N SER A 53 8.24 12.79 -9.42
CA SER A 53 6.99 12.71 -10.14
C SER A 53 5.95 12.33 -9.09
N SER A 54 4.73 12.78 -9.27
CA SER A 54 3.59 12.40 -8.42
C SER A 54 3.38 10.87 -8.30
N ASN A 55 4.09 10.08 -9.11
CA ASN A 55 4.13 8.62 -9.09
C ASN A 55 5.09 8.02 -8.05
N ASP A 56 6.02 8.77 -7.46
CA ASP A 56 7.09 8.21 -6.61
C ASP A 56 6.69 8.04 -5.13
N VAL A 57 5.76 8.85 -4.64
CA VAL A 57 5.28 8.83 -3.23
C VAL A 57 4.01 7.98 -3.04
N THR A 58 3.31 7.67 -4.13
CA THR A 58 2.04 6.94 -4.15
C THR A 58 2.09 5.41 -3.95
N PRO A 59 3.19 4.65 -4.20
CA PRO A 59 3.08 3.19 -4.30
C PRO A 59 2.91 2.46 -2.96
N ILE A 60 3.46 2.96 -1.84
CA ILE A 60 3.36 2.27 -0.53
C ILE A 60 2.08 2.64 0.23
N LEU A 61 1.51 3.82 -0.02
CA LEU A 61 0.32 4.29 0.69
C LEU A 61 -0.91 3.41 0.39
N PHE A 62 -1.13 3.02 -0.86
CA PHE A 62 -2.32 2.25 -1.26
C PHE A 62 -2.38 0.83 -0.65
N PRO A 63 -1.28 0.05 -0.63
CA PRO A 63 -1.22 -1.20 0.11
C PRO A 63 -1.60 -1.05 1.59
N VAL A 64 -1.07 -0.03 2.27
CA VAL A 64 -1.33 0.21 3.70
C VAL A 64 -2.80 0.54 3.93
N ILE A 65 -3.39 1.41 3.12
CA ILE A 65 -4.82 1.75 3.19
C ILE A 65 -5.67 0.50 2.93
N SER A 66 -5.32 -0.31 1.93
CA SER A 66 -6.04 -1.54 1.59
C SER A 66 -6.03 -2.55 2.73
N ILE A 67 -4.87 -2.77 3.36
CA ILE A 67 -4.73 -3.64 4.55
C ILE A 67 -5.55 -3.09 5.71
N TRP A 68 -5.55 -1.77 5.93
CA TRP A 68 -6.35 -1.14 6.96
C TRP A 68 -7.85 -1.33 6.73
N MET A 69 -8.33 -1.19 5.49
CA MET A 69 -9.72 -1.44 5.11
C MET A 69 -10.11 -2.91 5.34
N ILE A 70 -9.25 -3.85 4.96
CA ILE A 70 -9.47 -5.29 5.22
C ILE A 70 -9.53 -5.58 6.72
N ASN A 71 -8.61 -5.02 7.51
CA ASN A 71 -8.62 -5.13 8.96
C ASN A 71 -9.94 -4.59 9.54
N ARG A 72 -10.47 -3.46 9.05
CA ARG A 72 -11.77 -2.96 9.50
C ARG A 72 -12.91 -3.90 9.11
N MET A 73 -12.91 -4.45 7.90
CA MET A 73 -13.92 -5.40 7.44
C MET A 73 -13.95 -6.68 8.29
N LEU A 74 -12.78 -7.26 8.62
CA LEU A 74 -12.68 -8.51 9.39
C LEU A 74 -13.02 -8.39 10.88
N TYR A 75 -13.05 -7.16 11.41
CA TYR A 75 -13.37 -6.87 12.81
C TYR A 75 -14.54 -5.88 12.95
N SER A 76 -15.26 -5.62 11.87
CA SER A 76 -16.53 -4.91 11.88
C SER A 76 -17.60 -5.74 12.59
N ASP A 77 -18.60 -5.06 13.14
CA ASP A 77 -19.83 -5.68 13.63
C ASP A 77 -20.71 -6.18 12.48
N GLN A 78 -20.55 -5.60 11.27
CA GLN A 78 -21.32 -5.93 10.07
C GLN A 78 -20.52 -6.82 9.09
N ARG A 79 -20.30 -8.09 9.44
CA ARG A 79 -19.57 -9.05 8.57
C ARG A 79 -20.51 -9.77 7.60
N LEU A 80 -21.02 -9.04 6.61
CA LEU A 80 -21.96 -9.61 5.63
C LEU A 80 -21.36 -10.84 4.93
N PHE A 81 -20.04 -10.89 4.72
CA PHE A 81 -19.36 -12.03 4.09
C PHE A 81 -19.36 -13.33 4.91
N GLU A 82 -19.57 -13.26 6.23
CA GLU A 82 -19.68 -14.47 7.07
C GLU A 82 -21.10 -15.08 7.02
N THR A 83 -22.10 -14.37 6.47
CA THR A 83 -23.48 -14.90 6.37
C THR A 83 -23.67 -15.91 5.24
N VAL A 84 -22.79 -15.90 4.24
CA VAL A 84 -22.86 -16.81 3.09
C VAL A 84 -22.07 -18.08 3.42
N PRO A 85 -22.66 -19.29 3.30
CA PRO A 85 -21.99 -20.54 3.61
C PRO A 85 -21.00 -20.91 2.50
N VAL A 86 -19.80 -20.34 2.56
CA VAL A 86 -18.66 -20.67 1.67
C VAL A 86 -17.54 -21.36 2.42
N SER A 87 -16.68 -22.08 1.70
CA SER A 87 -15.53 -22.74 2.32
C SER A 87 -14.56 -21.71 2.91
N ARG A 88 -13.90 -22.06 4.02
CA ARG A 88 -12.91 -21.18 4.68
C ARG A 88 -11.74 -20.84 3.75
N LYS A 89 -11.29 -21.82 2.96
CA LYS A 89 -10.25 -21.64 1.93
C LYS A 89 -10.68 -20.57 0.91
N TYR A 90 -11.94 -20.64 0.46
CA TYR A 90 -12.50 -19.67 -0.48
C TYR A 90 -12.57 -18.26 0.11
N THR A 91 -12.93 -18.13 1.39
CA THR A 91 -12.96 -16.81 2.06
C THR A 91 -11.58 -16.19 2.11
N VAL A 92 -10.58 -16.94 2.59
CA VAL A 92 -9.19 -16.45 2.72
C VAL A 92 -8.63 -16.03 1.36
N LEU A 93 -8.80 -16.87 0.32
CA LEU A 93 -8.39 -16.53 -1.04
C LEU A 93 -9.01 -15.22 -1.51
N ASN A 94 -10.31 -15.02 -1.28
CA ASN A 94 -11.01 -13.81 -1.68
C ASN A 94 -10.58 -12.57 -0.89
N VAL A 95 -10.17 -12.71 0.37
CA VAL A 95 -9.61 -11.59 1.15
C VAL A 95 -8.24 -11.16 0.61
N PHE A 96 -7.37 -12.11 0.26
CA PHE A 96 -6.11 -11.77 -0.42
C PHE A 96 -6.38 -11.12 -1.79
N LEU A 97 -7.31 -11.65 -2.58
CA LEU A 97 -7.67 -11.06 -3.86
C LEU A 97 -8.28 -9.66 -3.72
N LEU A 98 -9.09 -9.44 -2.69
CA LEU A 98 -9.69 -8.13 -2.39
C LEU A 98 -8.62 -7.07 -2.15
N SER A 99 -7.51 -7.42 -1.49
CA SER A 99 -6.42 -6.47 -1.23
C SER A 99 -5.82 -5.91 -2.52
N ILE A 100 -5.67 -6.76 -3.54
CA ILE A 100 -5.18 -6.38 -4.86
C ILE A 100 -6.23 -5.51 -5.57
N ILE A 101 -7.49 -5.95 -5.57
CA ILE A 101 -8.60 -5.20 -6.18
C ILE A 101 -8.71 -3.78 -5.57
N LEU A 102 -8.56 -3.65 -4.25
CA LEU A 102 -8.64 -2.36 -3.57
C LEU A 102 -7.55 -1.40 -3.97
N ILE A 103 -6.33 -1.89 -4.20
CA ILE A 103 -5.22 -1.04 -4.68
C ILE A 103 -5.55 -0.48 -6.05
N PHE A 104 -6.08 -1.30 -6.98
CA PHE A 104 -6.50 -0.81 -8.29
C PHE A 104 -7.61 0.22 -8.19
N ILE A 105 -8.63 -0.02 -7.34
CA ILE A 105 -9.72 0.95 -7.12
C ILE A 105 -9.17 2.28 -6.58
N LEU A 106 -8.30 2.22 -5.55
CA LEU A 106 -7.68 3.41 -4.96
C LEU A 106 -6.82 4.17 -5.95
N TYR A 107 -6.01 3.46 -6.75
CA TYR A 107 -5.17 4.06 -7.79
C TYR A 107 -6.01 4.80 -8.83
N ILE A 108 -7.07 4.17 -9.35
CA ILE A 108 -7.98 4.79 -10.32
C ILE A 108 -8.68 6.00 -9.70
N ALA A 109 -9.19 5.87 -8.47
CA ALA A 109 -9.88 6.96 -7.79
C ALA A 109 -8.98 8.18 -7.58
N VAL A 110 -7.74 7.97 -7.10
CA VAL A 110 -6.77 9.06 -6.90
C VAL A 110 -6.33 9.66 -8.23
N SER A 111 -6.17 8.86 -9.28
CA SER A 111 -5.79 9.36 -10.61
C SER A 111 -6.88 10.25 -11.21
N ILE A 112 -8.15 9.85 -11.10
CA ILE A 112 -9.30 10.61 -11.60
C ILE A 112 -9.50 11.89 -10.78
N VAL A 113 -9.53 11.78 -9.45
CA VAL A 113 -9.74 12.94 -8.57
C VAL A 113 -8.55 13.90 -8.65
N GLY A 114 -7.32 13.39 -8.71
CA GLY A 114 -6.11 14.18 -8.84
C GLY A 114 -6.05 14.94 -10.15
N SER A 115 -6.34 14.29 -11.29
CA SER A 115 -6.40 14.96 -12.59
C SER A 115 -7.51 16.00 -12.67
N ALA A 116 -8.69 15.72 -12.12
CA ALA A 116 -9.77 16.68 -12.02
C ALA A 116 -9.38 17.90 -11.16
N PHE A 117 -8.74 17.67 -10.01
CA PHE A 117 -8.27 18.75 -9.13
C PHE A 117 -7.22 19.63 -9.81
N VAL A 118 -6.22 19.02 -10.46
CA VAL A 118 -5.20 19.76 -11.23
C VAL A 118 -5.87 20.55 -12.37
N GLY A 119 -6.83 19.95 -13.08
CA GLY A 119 -7.58 20.64 -14.13
C GLY A 119 -8.38 21.84 -13.61
N ILE A 120 -9.06 21.70 -12.47
CA ILE A 120 -9.78 22.81 -11.81
C ILE A 120 -8.81 23.90 -11.36
N LEU A 121 -7.68 23.53 -10.76
CA LEU A 121 -6.65 24.47 -10.32
C LEU A 121 -6.08 25.26 -11.51
N PHE A 122 -5.73 24.57 -12.60
CA PHE A 122 -5.29 25.21 -13.84
C PHE A 122 -6.36 26.12 -14.43
N GLY A 123 -7.61 25.66 -14.49
CA GLY A 123 -8.74 26.47 -14.96
C GLY A 123 -8.92 27.74 -14.12
N PHE A 124 -8.84 27.62 -12.80
CA PHE A 124 -8.91 28.76 -11.88
C PHE A 124 -7.73 29.73 -12.07
N LEU A 125 -6.50 29.22 -12.13
CA LEU A 125 -5.30 30.03 -12.36
C LEU A 125 -5.36 30.74 -13.71
N TYR A 126 -5.86 30.09 -14.75
CA TYR A 126 -6.05 30.68 -16.07
C TYR A 126 -7.06 31.83 -16.06
N LEU A 127 -8.17 31.69 -15.33
CA LEU A 127 -9.16 32.76 -15.17
C LEU A 127 -8.60 33.97 -14.38
N VAL A 128 -7.77 33.73 -13.37
CA VAL A 128 -7.22 34.78 -12.49
C VAL A 128 -5.99 35.46 -13.12
N TYR A 129 -5.18 34.73 -13.89
CA TYR A 129 -3.94 35.24 -14.46
C TYR A 129 -3.68 34.71 -15.88
N PRO A 130 -4.50 35.11 -16.87
CA PRO A 130 -4.41 34.59 -18.24
C PRO A 130 -3.09 34.92 -18.94
N GLN A 131 -2.43 36.02 -18.55
CA GLN A 131 -1.18 36.51 -19.14
C GLN A 131 0.07 35.73 -18.69
N GLY A 132 -0.01 34.94 -17.61
CA GLY A 132 1.09 34.09 -17.14
C GLY A 132 1.19 32.74 -17.86
N PHE A 133 0.20 32.41 -18.68
CA PHE A 133 0.20 31.21 -19.51
C PHE A 133 0.72 31.54 -20.91
N SER A 134 1.99 31.96 -21.01
CA SER A 134 2.67 32.03 -22.30
C SER A 134 2.82 30.62 -22.85
N GLN A 135 2.35 30.42 -24.08
CA GLN A 135 2.27 29.15 -24.79
C GLN A 135 3.61 28.41 -24.87
N SER A 136 3.78 27.44 -24.00
CA SER A 136 4.29 26.11 -24.33
C SER A 136 4.12 25.22 -23.10
N PRO A 137 3.71 23.94 -23.24
CA PRO A 137 4.07 22.98 -22.19
C PRO A 137 5.59 23.10 -22.00
N PRO A 138 6.12 23.09 -20.77
CA PRO A 138 7.56 23.04 -20.58
C PRO A 138 8.06 21.91 -21.49
N GLU A 139 9.04 22.21 -22.35
CA GLU A 139 9.71 21.19 -23.15
C GLU A 139 9.93 19.99 -22.23
N PRO A 140 9.51 18.77 -22.62
CA PRO A 140 9.78 17.60 -21.80
C PRO A 140 11.29 17.60 -21.68
N ALA A 141 11.78 17.97 -20.50
CA ALA A 141 13.18 18.24 -20.31
C ALA A 141 13.89 17.00 -20.83
N VAL A 142 14.76 17.19 -21.82
CA VAL A 142 15.60 16.15 -22.40
C VAL A 142 16.65 15.81 -21.34
N HIS A 143 16.19 15.39 -20.17
CA HIS A 143 16.96 14.88 -19.07
C HIS A 143 16.98 13.38 -19.31
N GLN A 144 18.19 12.91 -19.66
CA GLN A 144 18.59 11.52 -19.72
C GLN A 144 17.66 10.64 -18.90
N ILE A 145 16.81 9.87 -19.58
CA ILE A 145 15.94 8.88 -18.94
C ILE A 145 16.88 7.83 -18.35
N ILE A 146 17.25 7.97 -17.07
CA ILE A 146 17.86 6.86 -16.34
C ILE A 146 16.82 5.75 -16.39
N ASN A 147 17.25 4.58 -16.84
CA ASN A 147 16.41 3.41 -16.82
C ASN A 147 16.14 2.99 -15.37
N THR A 148 15.04 3.47 -14.79
CA THR A 148 14.60 3.19 -13.40
C THR A 148 13.94 1.82 -13.25
N THR A 149 13.98 0.96 -14.28
CA THR A 149 13.31 -0.36 -14.28
C THR A 149 13.68 -1.21 -13.06
N LYS A 150 14.96 -1.21 -12.65
CA LYS A 150 15.41 -1.96 -11.46
C LYS A 150 14.76 -1.42 -10.18
N GLY A 151 14.71 -0.10 -10.01
CA GLY A 151 14.01 0.56 -8.90
C GLY A 151 12.52 0.24 -8.89
N ASN A 152 11.87 0.28 -10.05
CA ASN A 152 10.45 -0.04 -10.20
C ASN A 152 10.15 -1.50 -9.85
N MET A 153 11.01 -2.44 -10.28
CA MET A 153 10.90 -3.86 -9.91
C MET A 153 11.08 -4.07 -8.40
N LEU A 154 12.04 -3.37 -7.78
CA LEU A 154 12.22 -3.42 -6.32
C LEU A 154 10.96 -2.95 -5.59
N MET A 155 10.40 -1.81 -6.01
CA MET A 155 9.18 -1.25 -5.43
C MET A 155 8.00 -2.21 -5.57
N LEU A 156 7.85 -2.86 -6.74
CA LEU A 156 6.82 -3.86 -6.96
C LEU A 156 6.96 -5.05 -5.99
N TYR A 157 8.17 -5.56 -5.77
CA TYR A 157 8.40 -6.63 -4.80
C TYR A 157 8.08 -6.21 -3.37
N ILE A 158 8.49 -5.01 -2.97
CA ILE A 158 8.15 -4.45 -1.65
C ILE A 158 6.63 -4.35 -1.49
N LEU A 159 5.93 -3.85 -2.51
CA LEU A 159 4.48 -3.72 -2.51
C LEU A 159 3.80 -5.09 -2.32
N VAL A 160 4.25 -6.12 -3.03
CA VAL A 160 3.75 -7.49 -2.88
C VAL A 160 4.00 -8.01 -1.45
N ILE A 161 5.19 -7.81 -0.91
CA ILE A 161 5.53 -8.20 0.48
C ILE A 161 4.58 -7.52 1.47
N VAL A 162 4.38 -6.20 1.34
CA VAL A 162 3.50 -5.41 2.22
C VAL A 162 2.07 -5.95 2.19
N ILE A 163 1.53 -6.22 1.01
CA ILE A 163 0.18 -6.77 0.85
C ILE A 163 0.06 -8.13 1.52
N PHE A 164 0.91 -9.08 1.16
CA PHE A 164 0.76 -10.46 1.59
C PHE A 164 0.97 -10.60 3.10
N ALA A 165 2.05 -10.03 3.62
CA ALA A 165 2.33 -10.05 5.05
C ALA A 165 1.27 -9.25 5.83
N GLY A 166 0.89 -8.08 5.33
CA GLY A 166 -0.12 -7.23 5.95
C GLY A 166 -1.47 -7.91 6.06
N VAL A 167 -1.96 -8.51 4.98
CA VAL A 167 -3.21 -9.29 5.00
C VAL A 167 -3.09 -10.49 5.94
N ALA A 168 -1.97 -11.21 5.97
CA ALA A 168 -1.77 -12.31 6.92
C ALA A 168 -1.87 -11.84 8.39
N ILE A 169 -1.28 -10.69 8.73
CA ILE A 169 -1.36 -10.07 10.06
C ILE A 169 -2.81 -9.73 10.43
N THR A 170 -3.66 -9.34 9.46
CA THR A 170 -5.09 -9.06 9.74
C THR A 170 -5.82 -10.25 10.35
N PHE A 171 -5.43 -11.48 10.01
CA PHE A 171 -6.08 -12.69 10.53
C PHE A 171 -5.75 -12.99 12.00
N ILE A 172 -4.81 -12.27 12.63
CA ILE A 172 -4.49 -12.42 14.06
C ILE A 172 -5.66 -11.94 14.94
N LYS A 173 -6.28 -12.87 15.67
CA LYS A 173 -7.45 -12.63 16.53
C LYS A 173 -7.20 -11.57 17.63
N ASN A 174 -6.06 -11.67 18.32
CA ASN A 174 -5.72 -10.76 19.42
C ASN A 174 -5.36 -9.36 18.90
N LYS A 175 -6.15 -8.34 19.26
CA LYS A 175 -5.95 -6.94 18.82
C LYS A 175 -4.57 -6.40 19.21
N LYS A 176 -4.08 -6.68 20.43
CA LYS A 176 -2.77 -6.20 20.90
C LYS A 176 -1.65 -6.82 20.07
N LEU A 177 -1.67 -8.14 19.90
CA LEU A 177 -0.67 -8.86 19.09
C LEU A 177 -0.69 -8.39 17.63
N ARG A 178 -1.88 -8.21 17.05
CA ARG A 178 -2.04 -7.71 15.68
C ARG A 178 -1.43 -6.31 15.49
N LEU A 179 -1.71 -5.39 16.41
CA LEU A 179 -1.15 -4.04 16.37
C LEU A 179 0.38 -4.04 16.54
N THR A 180 0.91 -4.85 17.46
CA THR A 180 2.37 -4.99 17.62
C THR A 180 3.02 -5.62 16.40
N SER A 181 2.37 -6.57 15.73
CA SER A 181 2.86 -7.15 14.49
C SER A 181 2.86 -6.13 13.35
N PHE A 182 1.84 -5.30 13.22
CA PHE A 182 1.84 -4.20 12.25
C PHE A 182 2.96 -3.19 12.52
N ALA A 183 3.15 -2.79 13.79
CA ALA A 183 4.21 -1.87 14.17
C ALA A 183 5.60 -2.47 13.89
N GLY A 184 5.83 -3.73 14.30
CA GLY A 184 7.09 -4.43 14.04
C GLY A 184 7.37 -4.57 12.54
N PHE A 185 6.36 -4.95 11.76
CA PHE A 185 6.48 -5.04 10.30
C PHE A 185 6.84 -3.71 9.66
N ALA A 186 6.20 -2.61 10.09
CA ALA A 186 6.51 -1.27 9.61
C ALA A 186 7.92 -0.81 10.02
N ILE A 187 8.32 -1.01 11.29
CA ILE A 187 9.65 -0.61 11.79
C ILE A 187 10.75 -1.35 11.04
N ILE A 188 10.64 -2.68 10.88
CA ILE A 188 11.62 -3.47 10.16
C ILE A 188 11.64 -3.09 8.69
N GLY A 189 10.47 -2.94 8.05
CA GLY A 189 10.35 -2.57 6.64
C GLY A 189 10.97 -1.21 6.33
N TYR A 190 10.52 -0.15 7.00
CA TYR A 190 11.07 1.19 6.81
C TYR A 190 12.52 1.30 7.25
N GLY A 191 12.93 0.60 8.32
CA GLY A 191 14.32 0.57 8.77
C GLY A 191 15.26 -0.02 7.72
N LEU A 192 14.88 -1.14 7.10
CA LEU A 192 15.66 -1.75 6.01
C LEU A 192 15.73 -0.85 4.77
N LEU A 193 14.62 -0.20 4.40
CA LEU A 193 14.59 0.73 3.26
C LEU A 193 15.43 1.98 3.51
N PHE A 194 15.41 2.49 4.74
CA PHE A 194 16.24 3.62 5.14
C PHE A 194 17.72 3.26 5.13
N PHE A 195 18.09 2.09 5.68
CA PHE A 195 19.47 1.60 5.62
C PHE A 195 19.94 1.41 4.18
N LEU A 196 19.09 0.83 3.33
CA LEU A 196 19.38 0.68 1.90
C LEU A 196 19.65 2.05 1.27
N LYS A 197 18.78 3.05 1.50
CA LYS A 197 18.94 4.41 0.99
C LYS A 197 20.28 5.04 1.40
N LEU A 198 20.75 4.83 2.63
CA LEU A 198 22.05 5.34 3.09
C LEU A 198 23.24 4.74 2.33
N THR A 199 23.10 3.53 1.81
CA THR A 199 24.16 2.81 1.06
C THR A 199 24.11 3.05 -0.45
N MET A 200 23.11 3.78 -0.93
CA MET A 200 22.94 4.03 -2.36
C MET A 200 23.90 5.11 -2.88
N PRO A 201 24.37 4.98 -4.13
CA PRO A 201 25.18 6.01 -4.78
C PRO A 201 24.38 7.27 -5.07
N ILE A 202 25.08 8.41 -5.13
CA ILE A 202 24.50 9.70 -5.54
C ILE A 202 24.09 9.60 -7.03
N SER A 203 22.88 10.04 -7.36
CA SER A 203 22.42 10.09 -8.75
C SER A 203 23.30 11.05 -9.55
N PRO A 204 23.80 10.64 -10.74
CA PRO A 204 24.61 11.51 -11.59
C PRO A 204 23.82 12.68 -12.18
N ILE A 205 22.49 12.62 -12.17
CA ILE A 205 21.61 13.66 -12.71
C ILE A 205 21.25 14.69 -11.64
N THR A 206 20.79 14.22 -10.48
CA THR A 206 20.24 15.12 -9.46
C THR A 206 21.25 15.56 -8.40
N GLY A 207 22.44 14.94 -8.39
CA GLY A 207 23.47 15.21 -7.38
C GLY A 207 23.04 14.85 -5.96
N LYS A 208 21.93 14.12 -5.81
CA LYS A 208 21.34 13.67 -4.54
C LYS A 208 21.06 12.17 -4.61
N VAL A 209 20.78 11.56 -3.46
CA VAL A 209 20.34 10.17 -3.38
C VAL A 209 18.83 10.10 -3.60
N GLU A 210 18.43 9.72 -4.80
CA GLU A 210 17.03 9.52 -5.19
C GLU A 210 16.75 8.02 -5.31
N PHE A 211 15.82 7.50 -4.51
CA PHE A 211 15.75 6.07 -4.23
C PHE A 211 15.68 5.18 -5.50
N LEU A 212 14.80 5.49 -6.45
CA LEU A 212 14.60 4.67 -7.65
C LEU A 212 15.77 4.78 -8.64
N GLU A 213 16.29 5.98 -8.86
CA GLU A 213 17.43 6.22 -9.75
C GLU A 213 18.72 5.64 -9.15
N SER A 214 19.02 6.03 -7.90
CA SER A 214 20.20 5.62 -7.17
C SER A 214 20.26 4.10 -6.96
N PHE A 215 19.12 3.42 -6.76
CA PHE A 215 19.10 1.96 -6.74
C PHE A 215 19.41 1.37 -8.13
N SER A 216 18.93 1.97 -9.20
CA SER A 216 19.07 1.42 -10.56
C SER A 216 20.52 1.45 -11.06
N ILE A 217 21.31 2.42 -10.59
CA ILE A 217 22.74 2.56 -10.90
C ILE A 217 23.66 1.83 -9.90
N MET A 218 23.14 1.26 -8.80
CA MET A 218 23.94 0.60 -7.79
C MET A 218 24.62 -0.69 -8.36
N PRO A 219 25.93 -0.90 -8.14
CA PRO A 219 26.66 -2.05 -8.69
C PRO A 219 26.04 -3.41 -8.31
N HIS A 220 25.53 -3.54 -7.08
CA HIS A 220 24.94 -4.76 -6.55
C HIS A 220 23.40 -4.82 -6.66
N ALA A 221 22.77 -3.89 -7.40
CA ALA A 221 21.31 -3.82 -7.52
C ALA A 221 20.67 -5.13 -8.00
N GLY A 222 21.30 -5.80 -8.98
CA GLY A 222 20.79 -7.06 -9.52
C GLY A 222 20.79 -8.18 -8.49
N THR A 223 21.86 -8.29 -7.69
CA THR A 223 21.97 -9.27 -6.60
C THR A 223 20.93 -9.00 -5.52
N ILE A 224 20.73 -7.73 -5.14
CA ILE A 224 19.69 -7.34 -4.17
C ILE A 224 18.30 -7.70 -4.71
N LEU A 225 18.00 -7.37 -5.97
CA LEU A 225 16.73 -7.73 -6.61
C LEU A 225 16.48 -9.23 -6.59
N LEU A 226 17.50 -10.05 -6.88
CA LEU A 226 17.38 -11.50 -6.84
C LEU A 226 16.99 -12.00 -5.43
N PHE A 227 17.69 -11.54 -4.39
CA PHE A 227 17.37 -11.92 -3.01
C PHE A 227 15.98 -11.46 -2.59
N VAL A 228 15.60 -10.22 -2.95
CA VAL A 228 14.27 -9.68 -2.66
C VAL A 228 13.17 -10.45 -3.42
N ALA A 229 13.41 -10.86 -4.67
CA ALA A 229 12.47 -11.66 -5.45
C ALA A 229 12.25 -13.05 -4.81
N ILE A 230 13.32 -13.74 -4.42
CA ILE A 230 13.23 -15.02 -3.70
C ILE A 230 12.47 -14.85 -2.38
N ALA A 231 12.81 -13.84 -1.60
CA ALA A 231 12.12 -13.52 -0.35
C ALA A 231 10.63 -13.24 -0.59
N THR A 232 10.29 -12.50 -1.66
CA THR A 232 8.90 -12.18 -2.02
C THR A 232 8.08 -13.44 -2.30
N ILE A 233 8.63 -14.40 -3.05
CA ILE A 233 7.96 -15.68 -3.34
C ILE A 233 7.71 -16.45 -2.03
N ILE A 234 8.75 -16.59 -1.19
CA ILE A 234 8.66 -17.30 0.09
C ILE A 234 7.63 -16.65 1.01
N ILE A 235 7.69 -15.32 1.17
CA ILE A 235 6.77 -14.54 2.02
C ILE A 235 5.33 -14.67 1.49
N SER A 236 5.12 -14.62 0.18
CA SER A 236 3.78 -14.72 -0.41
C SER A 236 3.13 -16.07 -0.11
N ILE A 237 3.85 -17.17 -0.33
CA ILE A 237 3.35 -18.54 -0.07
C ILE A 237 3.10 -18.74 1.43
N THR A 238 4.07 -18.40 2.28
CA THR A 238 3.95 -18.55 3.74
C THR A 238 2.83 -17.69 4.32
N SER A 239 2.64 -16.47 3.84
CA SER A 239 1.57 -15.57 4.27
C SER A 239 0.18 -16.15 4.02
N VAL A 240 -0.04 -16.77 2.86
CA VAL A 240 -1.33 -17.42 2.54
C VAL A 240 -1.57 -18.62 3.46
N LEU A 241 -0.55 -19.45 3.69
CA LEU A 241 -0.65 -20.62 4.57
C LEU A 241 -0.91 -20.23 6.03
N ILE A 242 -0.19 -19.23 6.54
CA ILE A 242 -0.35 -18.70 7.89
C ILE A 242 -1.72 -18.04 8.03
N GLY A 243 -2.12 -17.19 7.07
CA GLY A 243 -3.43 -16.54 7.06
C GLY A 243 -4.58 -17.55 7.10
N TYR A 244 -4.47 -18.64 6.34
CA TYR A 244 -5.44 -19.73 6.38
C TYR A 244 -5.50 -20.42 7.75
N LYS A 245 -4.35 -20.78 8.33
CA LYS A 245 -4.30 -21.40 9.67
C LYS A 245 -4.92 -20.49 10.75
N LEU A 246 -4.57 -19.21 10.73
CA LEU A 246 -5.10 -18.22 11.68
C LEU A 246 -6.62 -18.02 11.52
N TYR A 247 -7.12 -17.98 10.29
CA TYR A 247 -8.55 -17.86 10.01
C TYR A 247 -9.35 -19.09 10.46
N VAL A 248 -8.85 -20.30 10.20
CA VAL A 248 -9.48 -21.56 10.65
C VAL A 248 -9.49 -21.64 12.18
N GLY A 249 -8.38 -21.31 12.83
CA GLY A 249 -8.26 -21.30 14.29
C GLY A 249 -9.23 -20.32 14.97
N LYS A 250 -9.56 -19.20 14.31
CA LYS A 250 -10.52 -18.20 14.81
C LYS A 250 -11.94 -18.76 15.01
N SER A 251 -12.39 -19.67 14.13
CA SER A 251 -13.76 -20.20 14.13
C SER A 251 -13.99 -21.39 15.07
N ASN A 252 -12.96 -22.13 15.46
CA ASN A 252 -13.16 -23.29 16.34
C ASN A 252 -13.44 -22.90 17.80
N SER A 253 -13.15 -21.65 18.21
CA SER A 253 -13.45 -21.15 19.56
C SER A 253 -14.84 -20.52 19.68
N SER A 254 -15.56 -20.27 18.58
CA SER A 254 -16.91 -19.69 18.62
C SER A 254 -18.02 -20.73 18.77
N LYS A 255 -17.68 -21.99 19.08
CA LYS A 255 -18.62 -23.09 19.37
C LYS A 255 -18.68 -23.46 20.86
N CYS A 256 -18.03 -22.69 21.74
CA CYS A 256 -18.23 -22.78 23.19
C CYS A 256 -18.97 -21.53 23.68
N TYR A 257 -20.25 -21.45 23.37
CA TYR A 257 -21.25 -20.67 24.11
C TYR A 257 -22.58 -21.38 23.98
#